data_AF-A0A1F4HBD7-F1
#
_entry.id   AF-A0A1F4HBD7-F1
#
_cell.length_a   1.000
_cell.length_b   1.000
_cell.length_c   1.000
_cell.angle_alpha   90.00
_cell.angle_beta   90.00
_cell.angle_gamma   90.00
#
_symmetry.space_group_name_H-M   'P 1'
#
loop_
_entity.id
_entity.type
_entity.pdbx_description
1 polymer ?
#
loop_
_entity_poly.entity_id
_entity_poly.type
_entity_poly.pdbx_seq_one_letter_code
_entity_poly.pdbx_strand_id
1 'polypeptide(L)'
;MPPAGLPAGLSNRPRQVYVPLMMARLNPPFRVFIAVALFACLAPAASASSSVPAPVARALAAAAIPVDHVAIWVQETGASRPRLAHNASASMNPASVIKLLTTYAALELLGPSYSWKTEAWTAAPLIGDVLSGDLVLRGGGDPKLTVENFWLLLRALRARGLREIRGDLVLDRHWIDGGDHDPGRFDGQPNQPYNVGPDALLLNFKAFRFFFVPDLDKRTVSVLSEPPSAALNVSSDVQLAEGLCEDWRAGLRADFSNNGHSAQASFSGAFPAACGERVWNVALLAHPAYVFGVFKRLWEELGGVFTGALREGPVPVGSRLLYTHQSPTLAEVVRDINKFSNNVMARQLFLGISAELAGPPGRSERSAAVVKGWAEQKGIKMPELILDNGSGLSRDERISAANLGRLLLSAYASPVMPEFMASLPLVAYDGTMRRRMKSDSVAGRAHIKTGSLAGVRTLAGYVLDRHGRRHAVVFFINHAGAVAGQPAQDALLRWVYEGDEECLPTPTRSGRRTSACAH
;
A
#
# COMPACT_ATOMS: atom_id res chain seq x y z
N MET A 1 -12.28 67.04 -5.43
CA MET A 1 -12.63 67.36 -6.83
C MET A 1 -12.27 66.13 -7.68
N PRO A 2 -13.24 65.55 -8.40
CA PRO A 2 -13.09 64.38 -9.29
C PRO A 2 -12.59 64.87 -10.69
N PRO A 3 -12.75 64.17 -11.84
CA PRO A 3 -13.10 62.77 -12.19
C PRO A 3 -12.09 62.14 -13.22
N ALA A 4 -12.06 60.83 -13.49
CA ALA A 4 -12.92 59.98 -14.36
C ALA A 4 -12.88 60.26 -15.88
N GLY A 5 -12.82 59.18 -16.68
CA GLY A 5 -13.02 59.22 -18.14
C GLY A 5 -12.74 57.91 -18.88
N LEU A 6 -13.70 56.98 -18.91
CA LEU A 6 -13.92 56.05 -20.04
C LEU A 6 -14.82 56.76 -21.06
N PRO A 7 -14.81 56.37 -22.35
CA PRO A 7 -15.92 55.56 -22.84
C PRO A 7 -15.56 54.49 -23.91
N ALA A 8 -16.56 53.63 -24.14
CA ALA A 8 -16.63 52.47 -25.02
C ALA A 8 -16.86 52.81 -26.52
N GLY A 9 -16.70 51.81 -27.40
CA GLY A 9 -17.30 51.88 -28.75
C GLY A 9 -16.78 50.93 -29.84
N LEU A 10 -17.30 49.69 -29.85
CA LEU A 10 -17.83 48.92 -31.01
C LEU A 10 -17.04 48.72 -32.34
N SER A 11 -16.79 47.43 -32.63
CA SER A 11 -17.13 46.68 -33.86
C SER A 11 -16.67 47.16 -35.25
N ASN A 12 -15.80 46.38 -35.93
CA ASN A 12 -16.19 45.66 -37.15
C ASN A 12 -15.16 44.65 -37.71
N ARG A 13 -15.76 43.61 -38.31
CA ARG A 13 -15.32 42.38 -39.00
C ARG A 13 -14.07 42.39 -39.92
N PRO A 14 -13.56 41.18 -40.27
CA PRO A 14 -12.25 40.98 -40.90
C PRO A 14 -12.27 41.12 -42.44
N ARG A 15 -11.12 41.52 -43.00
CA ARG A 15 -10.86 41.56 -44.45
C ARG A 15 -10.56 40.15 -44.99
N GLN A 16 -11.37 39.72 -45.96
CA GLN A 16 -11.11 38.60 -46.87
C GLN A 16 -10.02 38.98 -47.88
N VAL A 17 -9.11 38.05 -48.16
CA VAL A 17 -8.18 38.12 -49.30
C VAL A 17 -8.61 37.09 -50.34
N TYR A 18 -8.91 37.59 -51.54
CA TYR A 18 -9.26 36.84 -52.75
C TYR A 18 -7.99 36.29 -53.42
N VAL A 19 -8.03 35.05 -53.90
CA VAL A 19 -7.09 34.49 -54.90
C VAL A 19 -7.92 33.92 -56.04
N PRO A 20 -7.63 34.23 -57.33
CA PRO A 20 -8.56 33.98 -58.41
C PRO A 20 -8.47 32.55 -58.97
N LEU A 21 -9.64 32.04 -59.35
CA LEU A 21 -9.88 30.78 -60.05
C LEU A 21 -9.66 30.97 -61.57
N MET A 22 -8.87 30.10 -62.20
CA MET A 22 -8.80 30.01 -63.66
C MET A 22 -9.56 28.74 -64.10
N MET A 23 -10.65 28.93 -64.83
CA MET A 23 -11.45 27.85 -65.44
C MET A 23 -10.83 27.39 -66.75
N ALA A 24 -10.79 26.07 -66.96
CA ALA A 24 -10.82 25.47 -68.29
C ALA A 24 -12.01 24.50 -68.34
N ARG A 25 -12.94 24.74 -69.27
CA ARG A 25 -14.08 23.87 -69.60
C ARG A 25 -13.70 22.97 -70.78
N LEU A 26 -14.23 21.75 -70.81
CA LEU A 26 -14.70 21.03 -72.02
C LEU A 26 -15.63 19.86 -71.60
N ASN A 27 -16.58 19.52 -72.48
CA ASN A 27 -17.87 18.85 -72.22
C ASN A 27 -17.92 17.33 -72.62
N PRO A 28 -18.99 16.58 -72.29
CA PRO A 28 -19.13 15.08 -72.29
C PRO A 28 -19.66 14.54 -73.66
N PRO A 29 -20.15 13.27 -73.90
CA PRO A 29 -20.58 12.18 -72.98
C PRO A 29 -20.30 10.71 -73.40
N PHE A 30 -20.36 9.72 -72.48
CA PHE A 30 -20.95 8.40 -72.77
C PHE A 30 -21.28 7.61 -71.48
N ARG A 31 -22.29 6.76 -71.59
CA ARG A 31 -23.11 6.14 -70.56
C ARG A 31 -22.62 4.74 -70.13
N VAL A 32 -22.76 4.46 -68.81
CA VAL A 32 -23.24 3.20 -68.16
C VAL A 32 -22.33 1.94 -68.22
N PHE A 33 -22.34 1.18 -67.11
CA PHE A 33 -21.58 -0.04 -66.73
C PHE A 33 -20.14 0.25 -66.29
N ILE A 34 -19.69 -0.02 -65.05
CA ILE A 34 -19.72 -1.28 -64.29
C ILE A 34 -19.76 -0.96 -62.78
N ALA A 35 -20.79 -1.45 -62.09
CA ALA A 35 -20.89 -1.46 -60.64
C ALA A 35 -20.57 -2.87 -60.10
N VAL A 36 -19.31 -3.31 -60.19
CA VAL A 36 -18.79 -4.50 -59.47
C VAL A 36 -17.27 -4.38 -59.33
N ALA A 37 -16.77 -3.59 -58.37
CA ALA A 37 -15.35 -3.65 -57.93
C ALA A 37 -15.02 -2.78 -56.69
N LEU A 38 -15.92 -2.66 -55.71
CA LEU A 38 -15.61 -1.95 -54.46
C LEU A 38 -16.38 -2.56 -53.28
N PHE A 39 -16.25 -3.87 -53.11
CA PHE A 39 -16.71 -4.58 -51.92
C PHE A 39 -15.79 -5.77 -51.61
N ALA A 40 -14.49 -5.50 -51.49
CA ALA A 40 -13.52 -6.48 -50.98
C ALA A 40 -12.34 -5.73 -50.36
N CYS A 41 -12.44 -5.44 -49.06
CA CYS A 41 -11.37 -5.26 -48.06
C CYS A 41 -11.84 -4.34 -46.92
N LEU A 42 -12.90 -4.76 -46.23
CA LEU A 42 -13.07 -4.46 -44.81
C LEU A 42 -13.09 -5.80 -44.10
N ALA A 43 -11.92 -6.44 -44.03
CA ALA A 43 -11.72 -7.47 -43.03
C ALA A 43 -11.80 -6.75 -41.67
N PRO A 44 -12.68 -7.16 -40.74
CA PRO A 44 -12.53 -6.71 -39.37
C PRO A 44 -11.15 -7.18 -38.94
N ALA A 45 -10.31 -6.27 -38.45
CA ALA A 45 -9.13 -6.66 -37.71
C ALA A 45 -9.64 -7.51 -36.54
N ALA A 46 -9.53 -8.83 -36.67
CA ALA A 46 -9.80 -9.75 -35.59
C ALA A 46 -8.82 -9.37 -34.48
N SER A 47 -9.32 -8.69 -33.45
CA SER A 47 -8.62 -8.57 -32.19
C SER A 47 -8.32 -10.01 -31.76
N ALA A 48 -7.07 -10.42 -31.88
CA ALA A 48 -6.61 -11.69 -31.34
C ALA A 48 -6.90 -11.66 -29.84
N SER A 49 -8.02 -12.24 -29.44
CA SER A 49 -8.26 -12.62 -28.06
C SER A 49 -7.19 -13.66 -27.74
N SER A 50 -6.06 -13.22 -27.19
CA SER A 50 -5.06 -14.14 -26.66
C SER A 50 -5.75 -14.92 -25.56
N SER A 51 -6.10 -16.18 -25.83
CA SER A 51 -6.76 -17.05 -24.87
C SER A 51 -5.92 -17.15 -23.60
N VAL A 52 -6.58 -17.24 -22.44
CA VAL A 52 -5.91 -17.51 -21.16
C VAL A 52 -5.04 -18.77 -21.31
N PRO A 53 -3.75 -18.74 -20.90
CA PRO A 53 -2.86 -19.89 -21.07
C PRO A 53 -3.43 -21.17 -20.46
N ALA A 54 -3.24 -22.31 -21.13
CA ALA A 54 -3.86 -23.58 -20.72
C ALA A 54 -3.57 -24.00 -19.26
N PRO A 55 -2.35 -23.83 -18.71
CA PRO A 55 -2.10 -24.10 -17.29
C PRO A 55 -2.92 -23.20 -16.35
N VAL A 56 -3.13 -21.94 -16.72
CA VAL A 56 -3.92 -20.97 -15.95
C VAL A 56 -5.40 -21.33 -16.04
N ALA A 57 -5.92 -21.62 -17.23
CA ALA A 57 -7.31 -22.02 -17.45
C ALA A 57 -7.66 -23.30 -16.67
N ARG A 58 -6.79 -24.31 -16.67
CA ARG A 58 -6.97 -25.54 -15.88
C ARG A 58 -7.05 -25.27 -14.38
N ALA A 59 -6.18 -24.40 -13.87
CA ALA A 59 -6.17 -24.05 -12.46
C ALA A 59 -7.41 -23.22 -12.05
N LEU A 60 -7.89 -22.33 -12.93
CA LEU A 60 -9.15 -21.60 -12.72
C LEU A 60 -10.35 -22.55 -12.69
N ALA A 61 -10.43 -23.50 -13.63
CA ALA A 61 -11.48 -24.50 -13.68
C ALA A 61 -11.49 -25.38 -12.41
N ALA A 62 -10.31 -25.84 -11.95
CA ALA A 62 -10.18 -26.61 -10.72
C ALA A 62 -10.62 -25.83 -9.47
N ALA A 63 -10.50 -24.49 -9.50
CA ALA A 63 -10.97 -23.60 -8.45
C ALA A 63 -12.44 -23.18 -8.61
N ALA A 64 -13.15 -23.68 -9.63
CA ALA A 64 -14.49 -23.24 -10.02
C ALA A 64 -14.59 -21.70 -10.20
N ILE A 65 -13.57 -21.10 -10.81
CA ILE A 65 -13.53 -19.67 -11.12
C ILE A 65 -13.71 -19.50 -12.64
N PRO A 66 -14.83 -18.92 -13.10
CA PRO A 66 -15.04 -18.62 -14.50
C PRO A 66 -14.00 -17.60 -15.04
N VAL A 67 -13.62 -17.73 -16.32
CA VAL A 67 -12.55 -16.91 -16.91
C VAL A 67 -12.96 -15.45 -17.15
N ASP A 68 -14.26 -15.16 -17.25
CA ASP A 68 -14.81 -13.79 -17.32
C ASP A 68 -14.69 -13.02 -15.99
N HIS A 69 -14.54 -13.73 -14.87
CA HIS A 69 -14.28 -13.16 -13.55
C HIS A 69 -12.81 -12.84 -13.27
N VAL A 70 -11.95 -12.95 -14.28
CA VAL A 70 -10.53 -12.61 -14.17
C VAL A 70 -10.09 -11.59 -15.21
N ALA A 71 -9.08 -10.79 -14.86
CA ALA A 71 -8.35 -9.95 -15.80
C ALA A 71 -6.86 -10.24 -15.72
N ILE A 72 -6.23 -10.43 -16.87
CA ILE A 72 -4.81 -10.77 -17.00
C ILE A 72 -4.16 -9.84 -18.00
N TRP A 73 -2.99 -9.34 -17.65
CA TRP A 73 -2.18 -8.55 -18.56
C TRP A 73 -0.70 -8.91 -18.36
N VAL A 74 -0.01 -9.18 -19.46
CA VAL A 74 1.44 -9.46 -19.47
C VAL A 74 2.09 -8.75 -20.65
N GLN A 75 3.17 -8.02 -20.39
CA GLN A 75 3.94 -7.35 -21.42
C GLN A 75 5.43 -7.33 -21.07
N GLU A 76 6.26 -7.66 -22.05
CA GLU A 76 7.71 -7.49 -21.96
C GLU A 76 8.06 -5.99 -21.84
N THR A 77 8.99 -5.64 -20.97
CA THR A 77 9.46 -4.27 -20.82
C THR A 77 10.15 -3.82 -22.11
N GLY A 78 9.72 -2.68 -22.67
CA GLY A 78 10.22 -2.18 -23.95
C GLY A 78 9.45 -2.66 -25.18
N ALA A 79 8.60 -3.68 -25.06
CA ALA A 79 7.70 -4.09 -26.14
C ALA A 79 6.56 -3.08 -26.31
N SER A 80 6.05 -2.93 -27.54
CA SER A 80 4.97 -1.99 -27.86
C SER A 80 3.56 -2.50 -27.56
N ARG A 81 3.39 -3.81 -27.36
CA ARG A 81 2.09 -4.47 -27.16
C ARG A 81 2.20 -5.56 -26.09
N PRO A 82 1.12 -5.83 -25.33
CA PRO A 82 1.09 -6.96 -24.42
C PRO A 82 1.07 -8.28 -25.19
N ARG A 83 1.74 -9.29 -24.64
CA ARG A 83 1.70 -10.66 -25.17
C ARG A 83 0.45 -11.43 -24.71
N LEU A 84 -0.15 -11.00 -23.60
CA LEU A 84 -1.40 -11.53 -23.07
C LEU A 84 -2.23 -10.37 -22.54
N ALA A 85 -3.46 -10.25 -23.03
CA ALA A 85 -4.44 -9.30 -22.53
C ALA A 85 -5.81 -9.97 -22.52
N HIS A 86 -6.25 -10.45 -21.36
CA HIS A 86 -7.56 -11.07 -21.15
C HIS A 86 -8.38 -10.19 -20.20
N ASN A 87 -9.55 -9.74 -20.64
CA ASN A 87 -10.42 -8.83 -19.87
C ASN A 87 -9.67 -7.60 -19.29
N ALA A 88 -8.58 -7.20 -19.95
CA ALA A 88 -7.54 -6.38 -19.31
C ALA A 88 -8.01 -4.95 -19.01
N SER A 89 -9.07 -4.48 -19.67
CA SER A 89 -9.67 -3.16 -19.46
C SER A 89 -10.81 -3.15 -18.43
N ALA A 90 -11.19 -4.30 -17.86
CA ALA A 90 -12.28 -4.35 -16.88
C ALA A 90 -11.93 -3.59 -15.60
N SER A 91 -12.93 -2.87 -15.08
CA SER A 91 -12.86 -2.23 -13.78
C SER A 91 -13.02 -3.28 -12.69
N MET A 92 -11.93 -3.62 -12.00
CA MET A 92 -11.90 -4.66 -10.97
C MET A 92 -11.35 -4.13 -9.66
N ASN A 93 -11.75 -4.74 -8.54
CA ASN A 93 -11.16 -4.45 -7.25
C ASN A 93 -9.72 -4.99 -7.20
N PRO A 94 -8.71 -4.13 -6.99
CA PRO A 94 -7.31 -4.52 -6.98
C PRO A 94 -6.84 -5.13 -5.65
N ALA A 95 -7.60 -4.98 -4.57
CA ALA A 95 -7.08 -5.13 -3.21
C ALA A 95 -5.71 -4.42 -3.06
N SER A 96 -4.80 -5.02 -2.29
CA SER A 96 -3.50 -4.40 -1.96
C SER A 96 -2.51 -4.20 -3.11
N VAL A 97 -2.80 -4.61 -4.36
CA VAL A 97 -1.89 -4.25 -5.47
C VAL A 97 -2.04 -2.77 -5.86
N ILE A 98 -3.11 -2.08 -5.45
CA ILE A 98 -3.24 -0.63 -5.65
C ILE A 98 -2.15 0.16 -4.93
N LYS A 99 -1.53 -0.41 -3.88
CA LYS A 99 -0.37 0.18 -3.21
C LYS A 99 0.78 0.45 -4.18
N LEU A 100 0.87 -0.27 -5.30
CA LEU A 100 1.86 0.00 -6.34
C LEU A 100 1.66 1.38 -6.97
N LEU A 101 0.41 1.83 -7.16
CA LEU A 101 0.09 3.18 -7.61
C LEU A 101 0.52 4.21 -6.56
N THR A 102 0.12 4.02 -5.31
CA THR A 102 0.48 4.92 -4.20
C THR A 102 1.98 5.04 -4.00
N THR A 103 2.68 3.91 -3.92
CA THR A 103 4.12 3.89 -3.63
C THR A 103 4.96 4.39 -4.79
N TYR A 104 4.60 4.07 -6.04
CA TYR A 104 5.31 4.60 -7.20
C TYR A 104 5.08 6.12 -7.34
N ALA A 105 3.84 6.59 -7.21
CA ALA A 105 3.53 8.01 -7.23
C ALA A 105 4.31 8.77 -6.16
N ALA A 106 4.35 8.26 -4.93
CA ALA A 106 5.12 8.88 -3.85
C ALA A 106 6.62 8.96 -4.17
N LEU A 107 7.23 7.88 -4.66
CA LEU A 107 8.66 7.88 -5.00
C LEU A 107 9.01 8.94 -6.05
N GLU A 108 8.16 9.11 -7.07
CA GLU A 108 8.37 10.10 -8.13
C GLU A 108 8.08 11.53 -7.67
N LEU A 109 7.04 11.72 -6.83
CA LEU A 109 6.58 13.05 -6.43
C LEU A 109 7.38 13.63 -5.27
N LEU A 110 7.78 12.80 -4.30
CA LEU A 110 8.48 13.24 -3.09
C LEU A 110 9.99 12.95 -3.17
N GLY A 111 10.39 11.98 -3.99
CA GLY A 111 11.77 11.51 -4.12
C GLY A 111 12.12 10.40 -3.12
N PRO A 112 13.00 9.44 -3.48
CA PRO A 112 13.31 8.27 -2.66
C PRO A 112 13.99 8.63 -1.33
N SER A 113 14.66 9.79 -1.24
CA SER A 113 15.33 10.31 -0.05
C SER A 113 14.41 11.13 0.87
N TYR A 114 13.13 11.28 0.54
CA TYR A 114 12.18 11.99 1.40
C TYR A 114 12.14 11.35 2.79
N SER A 115 12.09 12.19 3.82
CA SER A 115 11.99 11.77 5.22
C SER A 115 10.95 12.62 5.92
N TRP A 116 10.10 11.97 6.71
CA TRP A 116 9.15 12.65 7.58
C TRP A 116 9.85 13.26 8.79
N LYS A 117 9.24 14.30 9.35
CA LYS A 117 9.73 14.97 10.55
C LYS A 117 8.76 14.78 11.71
N THR A 118 9.30 14.48 12.87
CA THR A 118 8.57 14.58 14.15
C THR A 118 9.32 15.55 15.04
N GLU A 119 8.64 16.60 15.48
CA GLU A 119 9.30 17.73 16.14
C GLU A 119 8.86 17.87 17.59
N ALA A 120 9.78 18.28 18.43
CA ALA A 120 9.54 18.60 19.83
C ALA A 120 9.71 20.10 20.04
N TRP A 121 8.66 20.76 20.53
CA TRP A 121 8.60 22.21 20.74
C TRP A 121 8.26 22.54 22.18
N THR A 122 8.57 23.76 22.60
CA THR A 122 8.10 24.30 23.87
C THR A 122 7.99 25.82 23.85
N ALA A 123 7.02 26.39 24.55
CA ALA A 123 6.92 27.83 24.77
C ALA A 123 7.70 28.31 26.00
N ALA A 124 8.15 27.39 26.87
CA ALA A 124 8.85 27.71 28.10
C ALA A 124 10.38 27.51 27.98
N PRO A 125 11.19 28.31 28.70
CA PRO A 125 12.61 28.06 28.81
C PRO A 125 12.89 26.78 29.61
N LEU A 126 14.03 26.15 29.32
CA LEU A 126 14.55 25.00 30.06
C LEU A 126 15.47 25.59 31.12
N ILE A 127 15.12 25.45 32.39
CA ILE A 127 15.90 25.98 33.51
C ILE A 127 16.64 24.81 34.15
N GLY A 128 17.95 24.76 33.97
CA GLY A 128 18.75 23.57 34.31
C GLY A 128 18.28 22.38 33.47
N ASP A 129 17.77 21.33 34.12
CA ASP A 129 17.21 20.15 33.46
C ASP A 129 15.68 20.05 33.51
N VAL A 130 15.01 21.13 33.93
CA VAL A 130 13.58 21.19 34.19
C VAL A 130 12.87 22.11 33.19
N LEU A 131 11.87 21.56 32.51
CA LEU A 131 10.92 22.31 31.71
C LEU A 131 9.66 22.59 32.53
N SER A 132 9.48 23.84 32.95
CA SER A 132 8.31 24.27 33.74
C SER A 132 7.03 24.45 32.93
N GLY A 133 7.09 24.33 31.60
CA GLY A 133 5.93 24.42 30.71
C GLY A 133 5.76 23.16 29.87
N ASP A 134 4.92 23.27 28.85
CA ASP A 134 4.51 22.13 28.05
C ASP A 134 5.62 21.65 27.10
N LEU A 135 5.66 20.34 26.89
CA LEU A 135 6.35 19.72 25.76
C LEU A 135 5.32 19.43 24.67
N VAL A 136 5.50 20.04 23.50
CA VAL A 136 4.64 19.79 22.34
C VAL A 136 5.33 18.81 21.40
N LEU A 137 4.68 17.70 21.07
CA LEU A 137 5.10 16.79 20.01
C LEU A 137 4.25 17.06 18.76
N ARG A 138 4.89 17.55 17.70
CA ARG A 138 4.26 17.77 16.40
C ARG A 138 4.57 16.61 15.47
N GLY A 139 3.53 15.91 15.04
CA GLY A 139 3.64 14.83 14.08
C GLY A 139 3.63 15.34 12.64
N GLY A 140 4.61 14.92 11.84
CA GLY A 140 4.64 15.15 10.40
C GLY A 140 4.12 13.97 9.57
N GLY A 141 3.44 13.00 10.21
CA GLY A 141 2.83 11.88 9.51
C GLY A 141 3.78 10.72 9.16
N ASP A 142 4.85 10.53 9.91
CA ASP A 142 5.80 9.42 9.72
C ASP A 142 5.12 8.03 9.80
N PRO A 143 5.08 7.24 8.70
CA PRO A 143 4.54 5.88 8.71
C PRO A 143 5.39 4.87 9.48
N LYS A 144 6.62 5.23 9.84
CA LYS A 144 7.61 4.40 10.54
C LYS A 144 8.08 5.04 11.84
N LEU A 145 7.21 5.81 12.50
CA LEU A 145 7.42 6.22 13.90
C LEU A 145 7.23 5.00 14.81
N THR A 146 8.14 4.04 14.76
CA THR A 146 8.13 2.84 15.62
C THR A 146 8.53 3.19 17.05
N VAL A 147 8.36 2.25 17.98
CA VAL A 147 8.79 2.46 19.37
C VAL A 147 10.29 2.77 19.46
N GLU A 148 11.12 2.16 18.61
CA GLU A 148 12.57 2.40 18.58
C GLU A 148 12.91 3.81 18.10
N ASN A 149 12.25 4.27 17.03
CA ASN A 149 12.44 5.62 16.51
C ASN A 149 11.92 6.68 17.50
N PHE A 150 10.81 6.39 18.17
CA PHE A 150 10.28 7.25 19.21
C PHE A 150 11.19 7.30 20.44
N TRP A 151 11.74 6.16 20.86
CA TRP A 151 12.76 6.11 21.91
C TRP A 151 14.00 6.93 21.55
N LEU A 152 14.47 6.88 20.29
CA LEU A 152 15.57 7.73 19.81
C LEU A 152 15.23 9.22 19.90
N LEU A 153 13.99 9.62 19.58
CA LEU A 153 13.50 10.98 19.76
C LEU A 153 13.57 11.38 21.24
N LEU A 154 13.03 10.58 22.15
CA LEU A 154 13.02 10.87 23.59
C LEU A 154 14.44 10.92 24.17
N ARG A 155 15.30 9.97 23.79
CA ARG A 155 16.72 9.97 24.17
C ARG A 155 17.43 11.24 23.67
N ALA A 156 17.11 11.71 22.46
CA ALA A 156 17.70 12.93 21.92
C ALA A 156 17.29 14.18 22.71
N LEU A 157 16.08 14.22 23.26
CA LEU A 157 15.65 15.27 24.20
C LEU A 157 16.40 15.18 25.53
N ARG A 158 16.55 13.97 26.09
CA ARG A 158 17.35 13.71 27.30
C ARG A 158 18.79 14.19 27.14
N ALA A 159 19.42 13.84 26.04
CA ALA A 159 20.81 14.20 25.74
C ALA A 159 21.01 15.73 25.57
N ARG A 160 19.93 16.48 25.34
CA ARG A 160 19.93 17.96 25.28
C ARG A 160 19.63 18.62 26.62
N GLY A 161 19.61 17.84 27.71
CA GLY A 161 19.46 18.32 29.07
C GLY A 161 18.02 18.32 29.60
N LEU A 162 17.02 17.90 28.81
CA LEU A 162 15.66 17.80 29.33
C LEU A 162 15.54 16.55 30.22
N ARG A 163 15.42 16.71 31.54
CA ARG A 163 15.21 15.59 32.48
C ARG A 163 13.78 15.54 33.01
N GLU A 164 13.22 16.69 33.37
CA GLU A 164 11.94 16.82 34.04
C GLU A 164 11.00 17.74 33.26
N ILE A 165 9.76 17.32 33.08
CA ILE A 165 8.70 18.09 32.41
C ILE A 165 7.56 18.26 33.41
N ARG A 166 7.30 19.52 33.81
CA ARG A 166 6.26 19.87 34.78
C ARG A 166 4.95 20.31 34.14
N GLY A 167 4.99 20.77 32.90
CA GLY A 167 3.79 21.06 32.11
C GLY A 167 3.25 19.82 31.41
N ASP A 168 2.27 20.03 30.52
CA ASP A 168 1.57 18.98 29.83
C ASP A 168 2.34 18.43 28.62
N LEU A 169 1.99 17.21 28.20
CA LEU A 169 2.35 16.71 26.88
C LEU A 169 1.25 17.13 25.90
N VAL A 170 1.58 18.06 25.00
CA VAL A 170 0.66 18.52 23.96
C VAL A 170 0.95 17.79 22.66
N LEU A 171 -0.05 17.13 22.08
CA LEU A 171 0.07 16.46 20.79
C LEU A 171 -0.49 17.35 19.69
N ASP A 172 0.37 17.79 18.78
CA ASP A 172 -0.02 18.49 17.56
C ASP A 172 -0.13 17.49 16.41
N ARG A 173 -1.37 17.19 16.02
CA ARG A 173 -1.74 16.18 15.01
C ARG A 173 -2.32 16.76 13.72
N HIS A 174 -2.22 18.07 13.46
CA HIS A 174 -2.90 18.71 12.32
C HIS A 174 -2.39 18.31 10.92
N TRP A 175 -1.27 17.60 10.83
CA TRP A 175 -0.66 17.26 9.54
C TRP A 175 -1.55 16.36 8.67
N ILE A 176 -2.35 15.51 9.31
CA ILE A 176 -3.27 14.57 8.65
C ILE A 176 -4.67 14.83 9.17
N ASP A 177 -5.65 14.86 8.27
CA ASP A 177 -7.04 14.85 8.68
C ASP A 177 -7.40 13.41 9.07
N GLY A 178 -7.45 13.16 10.38
CA GLY A 178 -7.84 11.86 10.93
C GLY A 178 -9.32 11.52 10.68
N GLY A 179 -10.17 12.54 10.46
CA GLY A 179 -11.62 12.42 10.24
C GLY A 179 -12.37 11.50 11.22
N ASP A 180 -13.62 11.19 10.87
CA ASP A 180 -14.40 10.10 11.50
C ASP A 180 -14.01 8.76 10.85
N HIS A 181 -12.79 8.28 11.13
CA HIS A 181 -12.39 6.92 10.75
C HIS A 181 -13.02 5.89 11.68
N ASP A 182 -13.97 5.10 11.16
CA ASP A 182 -14.51 3.93 11.83
C ASP A 182 -13.68 2.69 11.48
N PRO A 183 -12.89 2.13 12.43
CA PRO A 183 -12.07 0.95 12.17
C PRO A 183 -12.90 -0.34 12.00
N GLY A 184 -14.18 -0.36 12.40
CA GLY A 184 -15.07 -1.50 12.22
C GLY A 184 -15.76 -1.53 10.87
N ARG A 185 -15.81 -0.41 10.13
CA ARG A 185 -16.65 -0.27 8.92
C ARG A 185 -16.36 -1.31 7.83
N PHE A 186 -15.10 -1.72 7.68
CA PHE A 186 -14.69 -2.57 6.56
C PHE A 186 -15.12 -4.04 6.71
N ASP A 187 -14.97 -4.61 7.90
CA ASP A 187 -15.14 -6.04 8.17
C ASP A 187 -15.65 -6.38 9.58
N GLY A 188 -16.06 -5.38 10.36
CA GLY A 188 -16.51 -5.56 11.74
C GLY A 188 -15.40 -5.87 12.75
N GLN A 189 -14.12 -5.70 12.38
CA GLN A 189 -12.99 -6.02 13.26
C GLN A 189 -12.21 -4.76 13.70
N PRO A 190 -12.78 -3.90 14.55
CA PRO A 190 -12.19 -2.58 14.88
C PRO A 190 -10.82 -2.66 15.57
N ASN A 191 -10.53 -3.77 16.24
CA ASN A 191 -9.28 -3.96 16.99
C ASN A 191 -8.13 -4.53 16.14
N GLN A 192 -8.38 -4.85 14.87
CA GLN A 192 -7.34 -5.36 13.99
C GLN A 192 -6.36 -4.26 13.59
N PRO A 193 -5.04 -4.46 13.71
CA PRO A 193 -4.05 -3.43 13.36
C PRO A 193 -4.17 -2.93 11.92
N TYR A 194 -4.62 -3.77 10.99
CA TYR A 194 -4.80 -3.35 9.59
C TYR A 194 -5.97 -2.38 9.38
N ASN A 195 -6.88 -2.24 10.35
CA ASN A 195 -8.01 -1.33 10.35
C ASN A 195 -7.70 0.01 11.06
N VAL A 196 -6.49 0.20 11.59
CA VAL A 196 -6.09 1.46 12.20
C VAL A 196 -6.15 2.61 11.19
N GLY A 197 -6.72 3.73 11.62
CA GLY A 197 -6.77 4.97 10.86
C GLY A 197 -5.43 5.71 10.85
N PRO A 198 -5.15 6.51 9.81
CA PRO A 198 -3.94 7.32 9.72
C PRO A 198 -3.94 8.42 10.80
N ASP A 199 -2.74 8.88 11.17
CA ASP A 199 -2.55 9.89 12.21
C ASP A 199 -1.20 10.57 12.09
N ALA A 200 -1.12 11.88 12.30
CA ALA A 200 0.13 12.63 12.23
C ALA A 200 1.22 12.08 13.18
N LEU A 201 0.82 11.49 14.31
CA LEU A 201 1.64 10.77 15.30
C LEU A 201 1.26 9.29 15.34
N LEU A 202 1.31 8.59 14.20
CA LEU A 202 1.11 7.15 14.09
C LEU A 202 2.25 6.37 14.78
N LEU A 203 2.29 6.41 16.10
CA LEU A 203 3.28 5.70 16.90
C LEU A 203 3.01 4.20 16.83
N ASN A 204 3.98 3.44 16.34
CA ASN A 204 4.00 1.98 16.31
C ASN A 204 2.67 1.36 15.82
N PHE A 205 2.11 1.95 14.76
CA PHE A 205 0.83 1.54 14.16
C PHE A 205 -0.38 1.55 15.11
N LYS A 206 -0.31 2.26 16.25
CA LYS A 206 -1.33 2.27 17.32
C LYS A 206 -1.70 0.86 17.81
N ALA A 207 -0.75 -0.09 17.74
CA ALA A 207 -0.99 -1.49 18.04
C ALA A 207 -0.10 -1.96 19.18
N PHE A 208 -0.67 -2.74 20.08
CA PHE A 208 0.06 -3.54 21.04
C PHE A 208 0.30 -4.93 20.47
N ARG A 209 1.47 -5.47 20.79
CA ARG A 209 1.85 -6.87 20.55
C ARG A 209 1.81 -7.58 21.89
N PHE A 210 0.90 -8.53 22.04
CA PHE A 210 0.83 -9.40 23.20
C PHE A 210 1.61 -10.68 22.93
N PHE A 211 2.68 -10.91 23.67
CA PHE A 211 3.51 -12.09 23.60
C PHE A 211 3.05 -13.10 24.63
N PHE A 212 2.64 -14.28 24.17
CA PHE A 212 2.31 -15.44 24.99
C PHE A 212 3.58 -16.29 25.07
N VAL A 213 4.25 -16.25 26.22
CA VAL A 213 5.53 -16.90 26.45
C VAL A 213 5.32 -18.07 27.41
N PRO A 214 5.32 -19.32 26.92
CA PRO A 214 5.20 -20.49 27.78
C PRO A 214 6.50 -20.73 28.56
N ASP A 215 6.37 -20.97 29.87
CA ASP A 215 7.43 -21.48 30.74
C ASP A 215 7.09 -22.94 31.07
N LEU A 216 7.81 -23.87 30.43
CA LEU A 216 7.50 -25.30 30.53
C LEU A 216 7.86 -25.87 31.90
N ASP A 217 8.90 -25.35 32.55
CA ASP A 217 9.37 -25.82 33.84
C ASP A 217 8.39 -25.40 34.94
N LYS A 218 7.90 -24.15 34.89
CA LYS A 218 6.91 -23.63 35.84
C LYS A 218 5.47 -23.99 35.48
N ARG A 219 5.24 -24.55 34.29
CA ARG A 219 3.92 -24.83 33.70
C ARG A 219 3.01 -23.60 33.65
N THR A 220 3.56 -22.44 33.30
CA THR A 220 2.81 -21.17 33.19
C THR A 220 2.92 -20.56 31.80
N VAL A 221 2.09 -19.57 31.53
CA VAL A 221 2.22 -18.70 30.35
C VAL A 221 2.23 -17.26 30.82
N SER A 222 3.30 -16.54 30.49
CA SER A 222 3.35 -15.09 30.70
C SER A 222 2.78 -14.38 29.48
N VAL A 223 1.97 -13.34 29.72
CA VAL A 223 1.49 -12.45 28.67
C VAL A 223 2.13 -11.08 28.84
N LEU A 224 3.03 -10.76 27.92
CA LEU A 224 3.78 -9.50 27.92
C LEU A 224 3.24 -8.59 26.81
N SER A 225 3.27 -7.27 27.00
CA SER A 225 2.83 -6.31 25.98
C SER A 225 3.98 -5.41 25.52
N GLU A 226 4.12 -5.23 24.21
CA GLU A 226 4.98 -4.22 23.61
C GLU A 226 4.17 -3.29 22.68
N PRO A 227 4.46 -1.97 22.63
CA PRO A 227 5.40 -1.26 23.49
C PRO A 227 4.89 -1.16 24.94
N PRO A 228 5.76 -0.90 25.93
CA PRO A 228 5.32 -0.65 27.29
C PRO A 228 4.52 0.67 27.34
N SER A 229 3.44 0.70 28.12
CA SER A 229 2.52 1.83 28.15
C SER A 229 1.89 2.03 29.51
N ALA A 230 1.89 3.28 30.00
CA ALA A 230 1.17 3.67 31.21
C ALA A 230 -0.36 3.72 31.02
N ALA A 231 -0.85 3.56 29.79
CA ALA A 231 -2.27 3.56 29.45
C ALA A 231 -2.83 2.16 29.17
N LEU A 232 -2.06 1.10 29.41
CA LEU A 232 -2.48 -0.28 29.21
C LEU A 232 -2.25 -1.10 30.49
N ASN A 233 -3.32 -1.71 30.98
CA ASN A 233 -3.25 -2.74 32.01
C ASN A 233 -3.44 -4.11 31.36
N VAL A 234 -2.55 -5.05 31.68
CA VAL A 234 -2.59 -6.42 31.16
C VAL A 234 -2.78 -7.37 32.32
N SER A 235 -3.79 -8.22 32.24
CA SER A 235 -4.01 -9.34 33.16
C SER A 235 -4.08 -10.65 32.40
N SER A 236 -3.62 -11.72 33.03
CA SER A 236 -3.64 -13.05 32.41
C SER A 236 -3.85 -14.15 33.43
N ASP A 237 -4.85 -14.98 33.15
CA ASP A 237 -5.13 -16.26 33.83
C ASP A 237 -4.95 -17.44 32.87
N VAL A 238 -4.11 -17.27 31.84
CA VAL A 238 -3.86 -18.29 30.81
C VAL A 238 -3.10 -19.46 31.41
N GLN A 239 -3.62 -20.67 31.18
CA GLN A 239 -3.03 -21.91 31.64
C GLN A 239 -2.28 -22.60 30.52
N LEU A 240 -1.10 -23.14 30.83
CA LEU A 240 -0.37 -23.98 29.90
C LEU A 240 -1.09 -25.32 29.74
N ALA A 241 -1.35 -25.72 28.51
CA ALA A 241 -2.04 -26.96 28.18
C ALA A 241 -1.20 -27.87 27.28
N GLU A 242 -1.48 -29.16 27.34
CA GLU A 242 -0.90 -30.15 26.42
C GLU A 242 -1.73 -30.20 25.13
N GLY A 243 -1.09 -30.55 24.01
CA GLY A 243 -1.75 -30.65 22.71
C GLY A 243 -0.88 -30.16 21.55
N LEU A 244 -1.37 -30.41 20.34
CA LEU A 244 -0.75 -29.93 19.11
C LEU A 244 -0.93 -28.41 18.97
N CYS A 245 0.04 -27.74 18.34
CA CYS A 245 -0.12 -26.34 17.99
C CYS A 245 -0.90 -26.17 16.69
N GLU A 246 -2.24 -26.13 16.81
CA GLU A 246 -3.13 -25.81 15.70
C GLU A 246 -3.56 -24.32 15.78
N ASP A 247 -4.86 -24.04 15.86
CA ASP A 247 -5.36 -22.70 16.18
C ASP A 247 -5.21 -22.43 17.68
N TRP A 248 -4.01 -21.99 18.05
CA TRP A 248 -3.63 -21.68 19.43
C TRP A 248 -4.52 -20.63 20.12
N ARG A 249 -5.30 -19.85 19.35
CA ARG A 249 -6.25 -18.87 19.91
C ARG A 249 -7.62 -19.47 20.21
N ALA A 250 -7.97 -20.64 19.66
CA ALA A 250 -9.29 -21.24 19.85
C ALA A 250 -9.58 -21.58 21.32
N GLY A 251 -8.55 -21.95 22.08
CA GLY A 251 -8.65 -22.21 23.52
C GLY A 251 -8.53 -20.97 24.41
N LEU A 252 -8.31 -19.79 23.82
CA LEU A 252 -8.11 -18.54 24.54
C LEU A 252 -9.35 -17.65 24.47
N ARG A 253 -9.58 -16.91 25.55
CA ARG A 253 -10.50 -15.77 25.58
C ARG A 253 -9.69 -14.50 25.80
N ALA A 254 -9.97 -13.50 24.99
CA ALA A 254 -9.46 -12.15 25.16
C ALA A 254 -10.63 -11.20 25.43
N ASP A 255 -10.56 -10.47 26.54
CA ASP A 255 -11.49 -9.40 26.90
C ASP A 255 -10.74 -8.07 26.82
N PHE A 256 -11.31 -7.14 26.07
CA PHE A 256 -10.74 -5.83 25.82
C PHE A 256 -11.77 -4.76 26.18
N SER A 257 -11.39 -3.87 27.08
CA SER A 257 -12.18 -2.68 27.40
C SER A 257 -11.30 -1.44 27.38
N ASN A 258 -11.90 -0.30 27.07
CA ASN A 258 -11.23 1.00 27.14
C ASN A 258 -12.23 2.07 27.61
N ASN A 259 -11.72 3.12 28.23
CA ASN A 259 -12.49 4.27 28.72
C ASN A 259 -12.10 5.57 28.01
N GLY A 260 -11.52 5.47 26.82
CA GLY A 260 -10.95 6.60 26.05
C GLY A 260 -9.54 7.02 26.46
N HIS A 261 -9.13 6.82 27.72
CA HIS A 261 -7.82 7.25 28.24
C HIS A 261 -6.86 6.08 28.52
N SER A 262 -7.41 4.94 28.93
CA SER A 262 -6.69 3.71 29.23
C SER A 262 -7.45 2.49 28.73
N ALA A 263 -6.74 1.38 28.56
CA ALA A 263 -7.30 0.10 28.15
C ALA A 263 -6.93 -1.01 29.15
N GLN A 264 -7.82 -1.98 29.28
CA GLN A 264 -7.59 -3.26 29.94
C GLN A 264 -7.58 -4.36 28.88
N ALA A 265 -6.55 -5.20 28.92
CA ALA A 265 -6.46 -6.43 28.13
C ALA A 265 -6.35 -7.63 29.08
N SER A 266 -7.36 -8.48 29.08
CA SER A 266 -7.44 -9.65 29.93
C SER A 266 -7.43 -10.92 29.09
N PHE A 267 -6.53 -11.85 29.38
CA PHE A 267 -6.41 -13.11 28.66
C PHE A 267 -6.65 -14.30 29.59
N SER A 268 -7.48 -15.25 29.18
CA SER A 268 -7.73 -16.48 29.94
C SER A 268 -7.89 -17.68 29.02
N GLY A 269 -7.94 -18.89 29.59
CA GLY A 269 -8.12 -20.13 28.85
C GLY A 269 -6.84 -20.96 28.75
N ALA A 270 -6.78 -21.83 27.74
CA ALA A 270 -5.73 -22.83 27.58
C ALA A 270 -4.82 -22.51 26.39
N PHE A 271 -3.50 -22.52 26.63
CA PHE A 271 -2.48 -22.27 25.61
C PHE A 271 -1.63 -23.53 25.38
N PRO A 272 -1.62 -24.12 24.16
CA PRO A 272 -0.86 -25.34 23.89
C PRO A 272 0.66 -25.11 23.99
N ALA A 273 1.34 -25.87 24.85
CA ALA A 273 2.79 -25.78 25.07
C ALA A 273 3.60 -25.97 23.77
N ALA A 274 3.13 -26.85 22.87
CA ALA A 274 3.76 -27.14 21.59
C ALA A 274 3.82 -25.91 20.64
N CYS A 275 3.10 -24.83 20.96
CA CYS A 275 3.19 -23.62 20.18
C CYS A 275 4.51 -22.88 20.39
N GLY A 276 5.14 -22.97 21.56
CA GLY A 276 6.18 -22.01 21.92
C GLY A 276 5.63 -20.58 21.92
N GLU A 277 6.49 -19.58 21.79
CA GLU A 277 6.06 -18.18 21.84
C GLU A 277 5.10 -17.81 20.68
N ARG A 278 4.03 -17.09 21.01
CA ARG A 278 3.07 -16.56 20.04
C ARG A 278 2.78 -15.09 20.28
N VAL A 279 2.38 -14.41 19.20
CA VAL A 279 2.11 -12.96 19.22
C VAL A 279 0.68 -12.70 18.76
N TRP A 280 -0.06 -11.91 19.53
CA TRP A 280 -1.37 -11.36 19.16
C TRP A 280 -1.28 -9.84 19.09
N ASN A 281 -1.47 -9.28 17.89
CA ASN A 281 -1.47 -7.83 17.70
C ASN A 281 -2.88 -7.25 17.83
N VAL A 282 -3.05 -6.16 18.58
CA VAL A 282 -4.37 -5.55 18.85
C VAL A 282 -4.26 -4.03 18.96
N ALA A 283 -5.18 -3.31 18.33
CA ALA A 283 -5.28 -1.85 18.42
C ALA A 283 -6.42 -1.44 19.36
N LEU A 284 -6.09 -1.12 20.62
CA LEU A 284 -7.07 -0.95 21.70
C LEU A 284 -7.43 0.50 22.04
N LEU A 285 -6.49 1.43 21.86
CA LEU A 285 -6.61 2.82 22.29
C LEU A 285 -6.85 3.76 21.11
N ALA A 286 -7.35 4.95 21.39
CA ALA A 286 -7.26 6.09 20.48
C ALA A 286 -5.81 6.57 20.35
N HIS A 287 -5.47 7.25 19.25
CA HIS A 287 -4.09 7.71 18.98
C HIS A 287 -3.51 8.55 20.13
N PRO A 288 -4.21 9.57 20.69
CA PRO A 288 -3.65 10.40 21.75
C PRO A 288 -3.30 9.61 23.02
N ALA A 289 -4.22 8.76 23.48
CA ALA A 289 -4.03 7.92 24.66
C ALA A 289 -2.89 6.90 24.46
N TYR A 290 -2.77 6.32 23.26
CA TYR A 290 -1.70 5.40 22.92
C TYR A 290 -0.33 6.10 22.97
N VAL A 291 -0.19 7.25 22.29
CA VAL A 291 1.07 8.03 22.28
C VAL A 291 1.44 8.47 23.68
N PHE A 292 0.49 8.99 24.46
CA PHE A 292 0.72 9.43 25.83
C PHE A 292 1.21 8.30 26.75
N GLY A 293 0.54 7.14 26.71
CA GLY A 293 0.89 6.00 27.54
C GLY A 293 2.29 5.49 27.25
N VAL A 294 2.66 5.38 25.98
CA VAL A 294 4.00 4.96 25.55
C VAL A 294 5.05 6.04 25.87
N PHE A 295 4.75 7.31 25.62
CA PHE A 295 5.62 8.44 26.00
C PHE A 295 5.97 8.40 27.48
N LYS A 296 4.95 8.35 28.34
CA LYS A 296 5.15 8.39 29.79
C LYS A 296 6.07 7.26 30.24
N ARG A 297 5.80 6.04 29.75
CA ARG A 297 6.57 4.87 30.16
C ARG A 297 8.02 4.90 29.66
N LEU A 298 8.25 5.22 28.40
CA LEU A 298 9.61 5.33 27.86
C LEU A 298 10.38 6.51 28.45
N TRP A 299 9.71 7.62 28.75
CA TRP A 299 10.34 8.77 29.40
C TRP A 299 10.84 8.40 30.79
N GLU A 300 10.01 7.73 31.60
CA GLU A 300 10.38 7.21 32.92
C GLU A 300 11.55 6.22 32.84
N GLU A 301 11.52 5.27 31.91
CA GLU A 301 12.62 4.30 31.70
C GLU A 301 13.94 4.95 31.28
N LEU A 302 13.89 6.10 30.59
CA LEU A 302 15.05 6.93 30.28
C LEU A 302 15.54 7.79 31.47
N GLY A 303 14.95 7.62 32.66
CA GLY A 303 15.24 8.39 33.87
C GLY A 303 14.55 9.76 33.89
N GLY A 304 13.49 9.92 33.11
CA GLY A 304 12.64 11.10 33.00
C GLY A 304 11.62 11.21 34.11
N VAL A 305 11.31 12.45 34.48
CA VAL A 305 10.18 12.76 35.36
C VAL A 305 9.17 13.55 34.53
N PHE A 306 7.91 13.12 34.57
CA PHE A 306 6.80 13.79 33.90
C PHE A 306 5.61 13.85 34.86
N THR A 307 5.11 15.06 35.12
CA THR A 307 4.01 15.29 36.08
C THR A 307 2.75 15.89 35.45
N GLY A 308 2.79 16.21 34.16
CA GLY A 308 1.67 16.81 33.45
C GLY A 308 0.61 15.82 33.02
N ALA A 309 -0.36 16.33 32.27
CA ALA A 309 -1.42 15.56 31.62
C ALA A 309 -1.24 15.51 30.10
N LEU A 310 -2.10 14.75 29.44
CA LEU A 310 -2.25 14.77 27.99
C LEU A 310 -3.11 15.96 27.57
N ARG A 311 -2.65 16.69 26.56
CA ARG A 311 -3.43 17.69 25.83
C ARG A 311 -3.28 17.53 24.33
N GLU A 312 -4.22 18.09 23.60
CA GLU A 312 -4.15 18.21 22.15
C GLU A 312 -4.20 19.68 21.75
N GLY A 313 -3.48 20.03 20.70
CA GLY A 313 -3.47 21.40 20.20
C GLY A 313 -2.29 21.69 19.28
N PRO A 314 -2.36 22.79 18.52
CA PRO A 314 -1.25 23.20 17.66
C PRO A 314 -0.05 23.63 18.48
N VAL A 315 1.14 23.60 17.87
CA VAL A 315 2.33 24.26 18.44
C VAL A 315 2.03 25.74 18.75
N PRO A 316 2.13 26.20 20.00
CA PRO A 316 1.86 27.59 20.35
C PRO A 316 2.79 28.57 19.62
N VAL A 317 2.27 29.75 19.26
CA VAL A 317 3.06 30.82 18.65
C VAL A 317 4.19 31.24 19.58
N GLY A 318 5.39 31.45 19.03
CA GLY A 318 6.58 31.80 19.81
C GLY A 318 7.27 30.61 20.49
N SER A 319 6.78 29.37 20.28
CA SER A 319 7.49 28.17 20.74
C SER A 319 8.87 28.03 20.08
N ARG A 320 9.83 27.53 20.85
CA ARG A 320 11.16 27.14 20.35
C ARG A 320 11.20 25.65 20.02
N LEU A 321 11.93 25.32 18.95
CA LEU A 321 12.21 23.94 18.57
C LEU A 321 13.31 23.38 19.47
N LEU A 322 13.04 22.26 20.15
CA LEU A 322 14.03 21.53 20.93
C LEU A 322 14.76 20.49 20.09
N TYR A 323 14.02 19.78 19.24
CA TYR A 323 14.57 18.70 18.43
C TYR A 323 13.66 18.35 17.25
N THR A 324 14.26 17.93 16.15
CA THR A 324 13.58 17.29 15.01
C THR A 324 14.13 15.89 14.84
N HIS A 325 13.27 14.89 14.95
CA HIS A 325 13.54 13.52 14.53
C HIS A 325 13.22 13.37 13.04
N GLN A 326 14.14 12.77 12.28
CA GLN A 326 13.91 12.39 10.89
C GLN A 326 13.68 10.88 10.83
N SER A 327 12.63 10.48 10.10
CA SER A 327 12.34 9.08 9.84
C SER A 327 13.41 8.43 8.94
N PRO A 328 13.37 7.09 8.78
CA PRO A 328 13.97 6.44 7.62
C PRO A 328 13.44 7.01 6.30
N THR A 329 14.18 6.78 5.22
CA THR A 329 13.84 7.32 3.89
C THR A 329 12.57 6.71 3.30
N LEU A 330 11.93 7.41 2.36
CA LEU A 330 10.76 6.93 1.63
C LEU A 330 11.04 5.58 0.94
N ALA A 331 12.24 5.35 0.42
CA ALA A 331 12.62 4.08 -0.18
C ALA A 331 12.48 2.90 0.81
N GLU A 332 12.91 3.09 2.06
CA GLU A 332 12.76 2.08 3.12
C GLU A 332 11.31 1.90 3.55
N VAL A 333 10.55 3.00 3.66
CA VAL A 333 9.12 2.96 4.00
C VAL A 333 8.32 2.24 2.92
N VAL A 334 8.58 2.52 1.64
CA VAL A 334 7.94 1.84 0.50
C VAL A 334 8.28 0.36 0.47
N ARG A 335 9.52 -0.01 0.80
CA ARG A 335 9.91 -1.42 1.01
C ARG A 335 9.01 -2.09 2.05
N ASP A 336 8.85 -1.51 3.23
CA ASP A 336 8.03 -2.12 4.28
C ASP A 336 6.54 -2.19 3.89
N ILE A 337 6.01 -1.14 3.25
CA ILE A 337 4.65 -1.11 2.69
C ILE A 337 4.44 -2.27 1.73
N ASN A 338 5.34 -2.47 0.76
CA ASN A 338 5.13 -3.43 -0.31
C ASN A 338 5.46 -4.87 0.11
N LYS A 339 6.55 -5.08 0.88
CA LYS A 339 6.96 -6.41 1.39
C LYS A 339 5.91 -7.01 2.33
N PHE A 340 5.43 -6.22 3.28
CA PHE A 340 4.50 -6.68 4.32
C PHE A 340 3.04 -6.32 4.01
N SER A 341 2.79 -5.61 2.92
CA SER A 341 1.45 -5.15 2.52
C SER A 341 0.76 -4.29 3.59
N ASN A 342 1.52 -3.45 4.30
CA ASN A 342 1.01 -2.71 5.44
C ASN A 342 -0.02 -1.65 5.00
N ASN A 343 -1.28 -1.82 5.43
CA ASN A 343 -2.39 -0.93 5.05
C ASN A 343 -2.22 0.46 5.66
N VAL A 344 -1.90 0.52 6.95
CA VAL A 344 -1.83 1.76 7.71
C VAL A 344 -0.73 2.65 7.15
N MET A 345 0.46 2.07 6.88
CA MET A 345 1.56 2.80 6.25
C MET A 345 1.22 3.30 4.85
N ALA A 346 0.49 2.51 4.05
CA ALA A 346 0.07 2.93 2.71
C ALA A 346 -0.93 4.09 2.74
N ARG A 347 -1.92 4.04 3.65
CA ARG A 347 -2.88 5.15 3.87
C ARG A 347 -2.16 6.40 4.36
N GLN A 348 -1.24 6.23 5.31
CA GLN A 348 -0.41 7.30 5.84
C GLN A 348 0.41 7.99 4.74
N LEU A 349 1.11 7.20 3.91
CA LEU A 349 1.87 7.70 2.77
C LEU A 349 0.97 8.41 1.77
N PHE A 350 -0.19 7.81 1.44
CA PHE A 350 -1.16 8.38 0.50
C PHE A 350 -1.61 9.77 0.95
N LEU A 351 -2.06 9.93 2.20
CA LEU A 351 -2.46 11.23 2.74
C LEU A 351 -1.29 12.22 2.80
N GLY A 352 -0.09 11.72 3.13
CA GLY A 352 1.16 12.49 3.16
C GLY A 352 1.51 13.15 1.83
N ILE A 353 1.20 12.51 0.69
CA ILE A 353 1.45 13.10 -0.64
C ILE A 353 0.76 14.46 -0.78
N SER A 354 -0.53 14.56 -0.42
CA SER A 354 -1.24 15.84 -0.52
C SER A 354 -0.86 16.82 0.58
N ALA A 355 -0.55 16.34 1.79
CA ALA A 355 -0.10 17.19 2.88
C ALA A 355 1.21 17.92 2.51
N GLU A 356 2.15 17.20 1.89
CA GLU A 356 3.43 17.76 1.46
C GLU A 356 3.27 18.72 0.26
N LEU A 357 2.55 18.29 -0.78
CA LEU A 357 2.51 19.04 -2.04
C LEU A 357 1.48 20.16 -2.08
N ALA A 358 0.44 20.07 -1.26
CA ALA A 358 -0.68 21.02 -1.26
C ALA A 358 -0.96 21.61 0.14
N GLY A 359 -0.13 21.31 1.13
CA GLY A 359 -0.25 21.78 2.50
C GLY A 359 -1.20 20.93 3.36
N PRO A 360 -0.95 20.84 4.69
CA PRO A 360 -1.77 20.08 5.61
C PRO A 360 -3.15 20.72 5.85
N PRO A 361 -4.15 19.94 6.30
CA PRO A 361 -4.06 18.51 6.52
C PRO A 361 -4.12 17.70 5.22
N GLY A 362 -3.44 16.55 5.20
CA GLY A 362 -3.59 15.54 4.14
C GLY A 362 -5.01 14.96 4.16
N ARG A 363 -5.61 14.80 2.97
CA ARG A 363 -6.99 14.29 2.78
C ARG A 363 -7.05 13.29 1.62
N SER A 364 -7.95 12.32 1.70
CA SER A 364 -8.06 11.24 0.70
C SER A 364 -8.38 11.78 -0.69
N GLU A 365 -9.35 12.69 -0.80
CA GLU A 365 -9.82 13.27 -2.06
C GLU A 365 -8.71 14.09 -2.73
N ARG A 366 -7.98 14.87 -1.93
CA ARG A 366 -6.83 15.66 -2.40
C ARG A 366 -5.69 14.77 -2.87
N SER A 367 -5.41 13.71 -2.12
CA SER A 367 -4.36 12.74 -2.45
C SER A 367 -4.71 11.97 -3.73
N ALA A 368 -5.97 11.57 -3.88
CA ALA A 368 -6.48 10.93 -5.09
C ALA A 368 -6.34 11.85 -6.31
N ALA A 369 -6.70 13.13 -6.17
CA ALA A 369 -6.57 14.12 -7.25
C ALA A 369 -5.10 14.33 -7.67
N VAL A 370 -4.17 14.42 -6.70
CA VAL A 370 -2.73 14.55 -6.99
C VAL A 370 -2.20 13.32 -7.72
N VAL A 371 -2.50 12.11 -7.24
CA VAL A 371 -2.04 10.86 -7.87
C VAL A 371 -2.64 10.69 -9.27
N LYS A 372 -3.92 11.00 -9.46
CA LYS A 372 -4.58 10.96 -10.78
C LYS A 372 -3.94 11.96 -11.74
N GLY A 373 -3.75 13.21 -11.31
CA GLY A 373 -3.09 14.24 -12.12
C GLY A 373 -1.67 13.88 -12.51
N TRP A 374 -0.89 13.30 -11.59
CA TRP A 374 0.45 12.78 -11.87
C TRP A 374 0.43 11.64 -12.91
N ALA A 375 -0.52 10.70 -12.80
CA ALA A 375 -0.65 9.60 -13.77
C ALA A 375 -1.06 10.12 -15.16
N GLU A 376 -1.95 11.10 -15.23
CA GLU A 376 -2.37 11.75 -16.48
C GLU A 376 -1.23 12.50 -17.16
N GLN A 377 -0.38 13.21 -16.41
CA GLN A 377 0.81 13.89 -16.95
C GLN A 377 1.81 12.91 -17.56
N LYS A 378 1.83 11.65 -17.08
CA LYS A 378 2.60 10.55 -17.68
C LYS A 378 1.91 9.90 -18.89
N GLY A 379 0.75 10.39 -19.30
CA GLY A 379 -0.06 9.81 -20.37
C GLY A 379 -0.80 8.53 -19.97
N ILE A 380 -0.83 8.17 -18.68
CA ILE A 380 -1.51 6.98 -18.18
C ILE A 380 -2.93 7.37 -17.73
N LYS A 381 -3.85 7.41 -18.69
CA LYS A 381 -5.26 7.70 -18.41
C LYS A 381 -5.98 6.48 -17.84
N MET A 382 -6.55 6.64 -16.65
CA MET A 382 -7.27 5.59 -15.93
C MET A 382 -8.72 6.00 -15.63
N PRO A 383 -9.61 6.07 -16.65
CA PRO A 383 -10.98 6.54 -16.45
C PRO A 383 -11.79 5.69 -15.45
N GLU A 384 -11.43 4.42 -15.29
CA GLU A 384 -12.05 3.49 -14.35
C GLU A 384 -11.50 3.57 -12.92
N LEU A 385 -10.45 4.37 -12.68
CA LEU A 385 -9.75 4.40 -11.40
C LEU A 385 -10.61 5.03 -10.30
N ILE A 386 -10.97 4.20 -9.32
CA ILE A 386 -11.47 4.64 -8.02
C ILE A 386 -10.33 4.42 -7.01
N LEU A 387 -9.77 5.52 -6.52
CA LEU A 387 -8.69 5.54 -5.53
C LEU A 387 -9.25 6.15 -4.25
N ASP A 388 -9.58 5.30 -3.28
CA ASP A 388 -10.32 5.66 -2.08
C ASP A 388 -9.34 6.00 -0.93
N ASN A 389 -8.47 5.05 -0.58
CA ASN A 389 -7.57 5.20 0.56
C ASN A 389 -6.10 4.86 0.26
N GLY A 390 -5.80 4.41 -0.97
CA GLY A 390 -4.42 4.17 -1.41
C GLY A 390 -3.81 2.88 -0.88
N SER A 391 -4.57 2.08 -0.11
CA SER A 391 -4.08 0.84 0.48
C SER A 391 -4.67 -0.43 -0.11
N GLY A 392 -5.84 -0.41 -0.75
CA GLY A 392 -6.50 -1.64 -1.15
C GLY A 392 -7.51 -2.16 -0.13
N LEU A 393 -7.61 -1.51 1.04
CA LEU A 393 -8.60 -1.86 2.07
C LEU A 393 -9.90 -1.09 1.82
N SER A 394 -10.50 -1.33 0.66
CA SER A 394 -11.75 -0.71 0.23
C SER A 394 -12.51 -1.67 -0.67
N ARG A 395 -13.83 -1.72 -0.52
CA ARG A 395 -14.71 -2.48 -1.41
C ARG A 395 -14.97 -1.74 -2.72
N ASP A 396 -14.72 -0.43 -2.75
CA ASP A 396 -15.07 0.46 -3.85
C ASP A 396 -13.89 0.77 -4.76
N GLU A 397 -12.64 0.56 -4.31
CA GLU A 397 -11.45 0.78 -5.15
C GLU A 397 -11.49 -0.05 -6.44
N ARG A 398 -11.12 0.58 -7.55
CA ARG A 398 -11.15 -0.01 -8.89
C ARG A 398 -9.94 0.41 -9.70
N ILE A 399 -9.41 -0.50 -10.50
CA ILE A 399 -8.41 -0.25 -11.55
C ILE A 399 -8.45 -1.41 -12.55
N SER A 400 -8.08 -1.18 -13.80
CA SER A 400 -7.94 -2.25 -14.79
C SER A 400 -6.55 -2.88 -14.78
N ALA A 401 -6.47 -4.15 -15.18
CA ALA A 401 -5.19 -4.87 -15.28
C ALA A 401 -4.25 -4.20 -16.31
N ALA A 402 -4.80 -3.66 -17.40
CA ALA A 402 -4.05 -2.94 -18.41
C ALA A 402 -3.44 -1.64 -17.86
N ASN A 403 -4.19 -0.85 -17.08
CA ASN A 403 -3.67 0.40 -16.53
C ASN A 403 -2.66 0.17 -15.41
N LEU A 404 -2.85 -0.84 -14.55
CA LEU A 404 -1.80 -1.24 -13.62
C LEU A 404 -0.55 -1.77 -14.35
N GLY A 405 -0.74 -2.49 -15.46
CA GLY A 405 0.34 -2.97 -16.32
C GLY A 405 1.15 -1.82 -16.92
N ARG A 406 0.48 -0.79 -17.47
CA ARG A 406 1.12 0.43 -17.98
C ARG A 406 1.86 1.19 -16.89
N LEU A 407 1.30 1.26 -15.68
CA LEU A 407 1.97 1.85 -14.52
C LEU A 407 3.28 1.11 -14.21
N LEU A 408 3.28 -0.22 -14.21
CA LEU A 408 4.49 -1.03 -14.02
C LEU A 408 5.53 -0.77 -15.13
N LEU A 409 5.12 -0.68 -16.39
CA LEU A 409 6.05 -0.33 -17.47
C LEU A 409 6.67 1.07 -17.26
N SER A 410 5.86 2.05 -16.86
CA SER A 410 6.35 3.39 -16.50
C SER A 410 7.33 3.34 -15.33
N ALA A 411 7.03 2.58 -14.29
CA ALA A 411 7.90 2.43 -13.13
C ALA A 411 9.22 1.75 -13.47
N TYR A 412 9.22 0.79 -14.40
CA TYR A 412 10.45 0.14 -14.87
C TYR A 412 11.35 1.08 -15.68
N ALA A 413 10.77 2.05 -16.41
CA ALA A 413 11.51 3.04 -17.18
C ALA A 413 11.92 4.29 -16.36
N SER A 414 11.51 4.38 -15.10
CA SER A 414 11.74 5.56 -14.26
C SER A 414 13.10 5.51 -13.52
N PRO A 415 13.68 6.67 -13.18
CA PRO A 415 14.88 6.74 -12.34
C PRO A 415 14.73 6.06 -10.97
N VAL A 416 13.52 6.02 -10.39
CA VAL A 416 13.25 5.35 -9.10
C VAL A 416 12.92 3.86 -9.23
N MET A 417 13.15 3.28 -10.42
CA MET A 417 12.95 1.85 -10.69
C MET A 417 13.63 0.95 -9.66
N PRO A 418 14.92 1.16 -9.26
CA PRO A 418 15.59 0.25 -8.33
C PRO A 418 14.87 0.15 -6.98
N GLU A 419 14.50 1.29 -6.39
CA GLU A 419 13.78 1.37 -5.11
C GLU A 419 12.39 0.76 -5.23
N PHE A 420 11.66 1.11 -6.30
CA PHE A 420 10.32 0.58 -6.54
C PHE A 420 10.35 -0.94 -6.70
N MET A 421 11.19 -1.47 -7.60
CA MET A 421 11.26 -2.91 -7.86
C MET A 421 11.73 -3.70 -6.62
N ALA A 422 12.76 -3.22 -5.93
CA ALA A 422 13.29 -3.87 -4.73
C ALA A 422 12.27 -3.89 -3.56
N SER A 423 11.30 -2.97 -3.56
CA SER A 423 10.24 -2.93 -2.55
C SER A 423 9.23 -4.09 -2.68
N LEU A 424 9.05 -4.67 -3.87
CA LEU A 424 8.10 -5.75 -4.09
C LEU A 424 8.63 -7.09 -3.53
N PRO A 425 7.79 -7.96 -2.93
CA PRO A 425 8.20 -9.29 -2.47
C PRO A 425 8.91 -10.12 -3.54
N LEU A 426 10.06 -10.70 -3.21
CA LEU A 426 10.80 -11.64 -4.06
C LEU A 426 10.23 -13.05 -3.85
N VAL A 427 9.75 -13.65 -4.94
CA VAL A 427 9.12 -14.98 -4.91
C VAL A 427 10.03 -16.01 -4.26
N ALA A 428 9.49 -16.74 -3.26
CA ALA A 428 10.16 -17.75 -2.43
C ALA A 428 11.13 -17.23 -1.35
N TYR A 429 11.41 -15.93 -1.27
CA TYR A 429 12.44 -15.39 -0.35
C TYR A 429 11.87 -14.48 0.74
N ASP A 430 11.00 -13.53 0.42
CA ASP A 430 10.57 -12.53 1.39
C ASP A 430 9.12 -12.06 1.22
N GLY A 431 8.69 -11.20 2.15
CA GLY A 431 7.36 -10.61 2.18
C GLY A 431 6.23 -11.64 2.09
N THR A 432 5.15 -11.25 1.42
CA THR A 432 3.97 -12.10 1.20
C THR A 432 4.21 -13.28 0.24
N MET A 433 5.37 -13.34 -0.42
CA MET A 433 5.73 -14.43 -1.34
C MET A 433 6.75 -15.43 -0.76
N ARG A 434 7.27 -15.20 0.47
CA ARG A 434 8.32 -16.02 1.11
C ARG A 434 8.05 -17.52 1.17
N ARG A 435 6.77 -17.93 1.27
CA ARG A 435 6.36 -19.33 1.37
C ARG A 435 5.78 -19.90 0.07
N ARG A 436 5.68 -19.10 -1.00
CA ARG A 436 5.06 -19.50 -2.27
C ARG A 436 6.14 -19.89 -3.27
N MET A 437 5.86 -20.94 -4.05
CA MET A 437 6.65 -21.32 -5.23
C MET A 437 8.13 -21.66 -4.96
N LYS A 438 8.46 -22.19 -3.76
CA LYS A 438 9.85 -22.50 -3.36
C LYS A 438 10.53 -23.56 -4.24
N SER A 439 9.75 -24.47 -4.79
CA SER A 439 10.24 -25.56 -5.64
C SER A 439 10.04 -25.29 -7.14
N ASP A 440 9.53 -24.10 -7.49
CA ASP A 440 9.28 -23.73 -8.88
C ASP A 440 10.49 -23.00 -9.48
N SER A 441 10.63 -23.10 -10.79
CA SER A 441 11.72 -22.48 -11.55
C SER A 441 11.74 -20.94 -11.48
N VAL A 442 10.61 -20.31 -11.15
CA VAL A 442 10.48 -18.85 -10.98
C VAL A 442 10.95 -18.34 -9.60
N ALA A 443 11.33 -19.23 -8.67
CA ALA A 443 11.86 -18.84 -7.37
C ALA A 443 13.05 -17.87 -7.52
N GLY A 444 13.00 -16.72 -6.85
CA GLY A 444 14.04 -15.67 -6.97
C GLY A 444 14.08 -14.94 -8.32
N ARG A 445 13.13 -15.20 -9.22
CA ARG A 445 13.07 -14.59 -10.57
C ARG A 445 11.91 -13.61 -10.74
N ALA A 446 11.06 -13.43 -9.73
CA ALA A 446 9.92 -12.54 -9.79
C ALA A 446 9.76 -11.65 -8.55
N HIS A 447 9.44 -10.38 -8.77
CA HIS A 447 9.11 -9.39 -7.74
C HIS A 447 7.62 -9.09 -7.82
N ILE A 448 6.83 -9.57 -6.86
CA ILE A 448 5.36 -9.63 -6.96
C ILE A 448 4.71 -9.06 -5.71
N LYS A 449 3.90 -8.01 -5.88
CA LYS A 449 2.94 -7.57 -4.88
C LYS A 449 1.68 -8.43 -4.96
N THR A 450 1.17 -8.82 -3.80
CA THR A 450 -0.08 -9.57 -3.66
C THR A 450 -1.20 -8.71 -3.10
N GLY A 451 -2.45 -9.12 -3.32
CA GLY A 451 -3.62 -8.60 -2.64
C GLY A 451 -4.68 -9.68 -2.43
N SER A 452 -5.36 -9.62 -1.30
CA SER A 452 -6.45 -10.54 -0.94
C SER A 452 -7.49 -9.80 -0.10
N LEU A 453 -8.77 -9.97 -0.43
CA LEU A 453 -9.94 -9.63 0.40
C LEU A 453 -10.96 -10.76 0.22
N ALA A 454 -12.06 -10.75 0.97
CA ALA A 454 -13.18 -11.66 0.66
C ALA A 454 -13.65 -11.41 -0.78
N GLY A 455 -13.67 -12.44 -1.62
CA GLY A 455 -14.07 -12.36 -3.03
C GLY A 455 -13.02 -11.75 -3.99
N VAL A 456 -11.83 -11.38 -3.51
CA VAL A 456 -10.80 -10.72 -4.34
C VAL A 456 -9.44 -11.36 -4.11
N ARG A 457 -8.74 -11.70 -5.19
CA ARG A 457 -7.34 -12.12 -5.14
C ARG A 457 -6.56 -11.54 -6.31
N THR A 458 -5.44 -10.89 -6.04
CA THR A 458 -4.68 -10.15 -7.04
C THR A 458 -3.18 -10.36 -6.87
N LEU A 459 -2.46 -10.29 -7.99
CA LEU A 459 -1.03 -10.11 -8.00
C LEU A 459 -0.60 -9.17 -9.12
N ALA A 460 0.50 -8.47 -8.91
CA ALA A 460 1.10 -7.60 -9.91
C ALA A 460 2.59 -7.40 -9.63
N GLY A 461 3.39 -7.22 -10.68
CA GLY A 461 4.82 -6.95 -10.55
C GLY A 461 5.60 -7.39 -11.77
N TYR A 462 6.81 -7.92 -11.56
CA TYR A 462 7.74 -8.27 -12.64
C TYR A 462 8.23 -9.70 -12.54
N VAL A 463 8.39 -10.34 -13.70
CA VAL A 463 9.03 -11.65 -13.85
C VAL A 463 10.23 -11.50 -14.78
N LEU A 464 11.38 -12.02 -14.39
CA LEU A 464 12.52 -12.23 -15.28
C LEU A 464 12.39 -13.61 -15.89
N ASP A 465 12.17 -13.69 -17.20
CA ASP A 465 12.03 -14.97 -17.88
C ASP A 465 13.37 -15.71 -18.01
N ARG A 466 13.31 -16.97 -18.45
CA ARG A 466 14.51 -17.81 -18.67
C ARG A 466 15.48 -17.27 -19.72
N HIS A 467 15.04 -16.32 -20.55
CA HIS A 467 15.84 -15.66 -21.58
C HIS A 467 16.43 -14.32 -21.10
N GLY A 468 16.23 -13.96 -19.83
CA GLY A 468 16.73 -12.71 -19.26
C GLY A 468 15.88 -11.49 -19.60
N ARG A 469 14.69 -11.66 -20.17
CA ARG A 469 13.76 -10.56 -20.49
C ARG A 469 12.82 -10.32 -19.33
N ARG A 470 12.55 -9.05 -19.03
CA ARG A 470 11.65 -8.66 -17.95
C ARG A 470 10.23 -8.49 -18.49
N HIS A 471 9.26 -9.05 -17.79
CA HIS A 471 7.84 -8.92 -18.10
C HIS A 471 7.11 -8.28 -16.93
N ALA A 472 6.34 -7.23 -17.19
CA ALA A 472 5.34 -6.75 -16.26
C ALA A 472 4.11 -7.68 -16.32
N VAL A 473 3.61 -8.10 -15.18
CA VAL A 473 2.52 -9.08 -15.04
C VAL A 473 1.47 -8.53 -14.08
N VAL A 474 0.20 -8.66 -14.45
CA VAL A 474 -0.96 -8.34 -13.62
C VAL A 474 -2.00 -9.44 -13.76
N PHE A 475 -2.55 -9.90 -12.62
CA PHE A 475 -3.62 -10.90 -12.61
C PHE A 475 -4.60 -10.62 -11.47
N PHE A 476 -5.82 -10.23 -11.83
CA PHE A 476 -6.95 -10.03 -10.92
C PHE A 476 -7.97 -11.16 -11.00
N ILE A 477 -8.48 -11.54 -9.84
CA ILE A 477 -9.61 -12.45 -9.68
C ILE A 477 -10.64 -11.74 -8.79
N ASN A 478 -11.84 -11.51 -9.29
CA ASN A 478 -12.97 -11.00 -8.50
C ASN A 478 -14.13 -11.99 -8.59
N HIS A 479 -14.19 -12.89 -7.62
CA HIS A 479 -15.15 -14.00 -7.56
C HIS A 479 -15.28 -14.49 -6.12
N ALA A 480 -16.45 -14.99 -5.71
CA ALA A 480 -16.66 -15.51 -4.36
C ALA A 480 -15.62 -16.59 -3.97
N GLY A 481 -15.23 -17.43 -4.93
CA GLY A 481 -14.18 -18.45 -4.79
C GLY A 481 -12.73 -17.97 -4.92
N ALA A 482 -12.45 -16.66 -4.94
CA ALA A 482 -11.11 -16.12 -5.23
C ALA A 482 -10.00 -16.66 -4.32
N VAL A 483 -10.32 -17.10 -3.10
CA VAL A 483 -9.36 -17.75 -2.19
C VAL A 483 -8.71 -18.99 -2.83
N ALA A 484 -9.46 -19.76 -3.62
CA ALA A 484 -8.95 -20.94 -4.33
C ALA A 484 -8.14 -20.60 -5.59
N GLY A 485 -8.09 -19.33 -6.01
CA GLY A 485 -7.43 -18.89 -7.25
C GLY A 485 -5.90 -18.79 -7.19
N GLN A 486 -5.25 -19.07 -6.06
CA GLN A 486 -3.79 -18.97 -5.95
C GLN A 486 -3.03 -19.85 -6.96
N PRO A 487 -3.41 -21.13 -7.20
CA PRO A 487 -2.70 -21.97 -8.14
C PRO A 487 -2.73 -21.42 -9.58
N ALA A 488 -3.80 -20.72 -9.97
CA ALA A 488 -3.89 -20.06 -11.28
C ALA A 488 -2.90 -18.89 -11.39
N GLN A 489 -2.81 -18.08 -10.34
CA GLN A 489 -1.82 -17.03 -10.21
C GLN A 489 -0.37 -17.55 -10.29
N ASP A 490 -0.08 -18.63 -9.55
CA ASP A 490 1.24 -19.28 -9.56
C ASP A 490 1.53 -19.91 -10.95
N ALA A 491 0.52 -20.48 -11.61
CA ALA A 491 0.64 -20.99 -12.97
C ALA A 491 0.95 -19.89 -14.00
N LEU A 492 0.38 -18.69 -13.86
CA LEU A 492 0.70 -17.57 -14.74
C LEU A 492 2.17 -17.16 -14.57
N LEU A 493 2.68 -17.06 -13.34
CA LEU A 493 4.08 -16.70 -13.10
C LEU A 493 5.05 -17.72 -13.70
N ARG A 494 4.73 -19.02 -13.60
CA ARG A 494 5.51 -20.09 -14.27
C ARG A 494 5.47 -19.96 -15.79
N TRP A 495 4.27 -19.80 -16.37
CA TRP A 495 4.12 -19.59 -17.81
C TRP A 495 4.91 -18.38 -18.30
N VAL A 496 4.98 -17.31 -17.50
CA VAL A 496 5.80 -16.12 -17.82
C VAL A 496 7.28 -16.37 -17.74
N TYR A 497 7.73 -17.14 -16.76
CA TYR A 497 9.12 -17.52 -16.64
C TYR A 497 9.57 -18.45 -17.79
N GLU A 498 8.74 -19.42 -18.14
CA GLU A 498 9.02 -20.45 -19.16
C GLU A 498 8.97 -19.90 -20.59
N GLY A 499 8.08 -18.93 -20.87
CA GLY A 499 7.88 -18.42 -22.23
C GLY A 499 7.02 -19.36 -23.09
N ASP A 500 7.04 -19.19 -24.41
CA ASP A 500 6.17 -19.92 -25.35
C ASP A 500 6.55 -21.39 -25.56
N GLU A 501 7.60 -21.91 -24.91
CA GLU A 501 7.91 -23.33 -24.94
C GLU A 501 7.21 -24.06 -23.80
N GLU A 502 6.02 -24.61 -24.09
CA GLU A 502 5.52 -25.76 -23.35
C GLU A 502 6.47 -26.94 -23.58
N CYS A 503 7.45 -27.14 -22.71
CA CYS A 503 8.06 -28.45 -22.53
C CYS A 503 7.03 -29.37 -21.86
N LEU A 504 6.07 -29.89 -22.63
CA LEU A 504 5.23 -30.98 -22.18
C LEU A 504 6.10 -32.24 -22.04
N PRO A 505 6.15 -32.89 -20.86
CA PRO A 505 6.81 -34.17 -20.74
C PRO A 505 6.05 -35.20 -21.60
N THR A 506 6.64 -35.63 -22.71
CA THR A 506 6.12 -36.75 -23.48
C THR A 506 6.41 -38.03 -22.70
N PRO A 507 5.42 -38.88 -22.38
CA PRO A 507 5.71 -40.16 -21.73
C PRO A 507 6.35 -41.09 -22.76
N THR A 508 7.66 -41.32 -22.66
CA THR A 508 8.34 -42.37 -23.42
C THR A 508 8.04 -43.73 -22.80
N ARG A 509 7.72 -44.70 -23.65
CA ARG A 509 7.40 -46.10 -23.28
C ARG A 509 8.59 -46.90 -22.71
N SER A 510 9.72 -46.24 -22.44
CA SER A 510 10.88 -46.80 -21.74
C SER A 510 11.39 -45.74 -20.76
N GLY A 511 11.54 -46.10 -19.48
CA GLY A 511 11.77 -45.18 -18.36
C GLY A 511 13.11 -44.42 -18.34
N ARG A 512 13.54 -43.81 -19.44
CA ARG A 512 14.67 -42.86 -19.49
C ARG A 512 14.18 -41.48 -19.93
N ARG A 513 14.45 -40.47 -19.10
CA ARG A 513 14.24 -39.06 -19.44
C ARG A 513 15.40 -38.59 -20.32
N THR A 514 15.10 -38.17 -21.53
CA THR A 514 16.01 -37.36 -22.37
C THR A 514 15.27 -36.08 -22.75
N SER A 515 15.87 -34.92 -22.46
CA SER A 515 15.34 -33.64 -22.93
C SER A 515 15.76 -33.45 -24.39
N ALA A 516 14.81 -33.46 -25.31
CA ALA A 516 15.01 -33.00 -26.67
C ALA A 516 14.07 -31.82 -26.91
N CYS A 517 14.63 -30.61 -26.96
CA CYS A 517 13.95 -29.46 -27.55
C CYS A 517 14.13 -29.58 -29.07
N ALA A 518 13.05 -29.53 -29.84
CA ALA A 518 13.14 -29.45 -31.30
C ALA A 518 13.52 -28.02 -31.70
N HIS A 519 14.51 -27.91 -32.59
CA HIS A 519 15.03 -26.64 -33.13
C HIS A 519 14.08 -25.94 -34.09
#